data_AF-A0A3D1BAT8-F1
#
_entry.id   AF-A0A3D1BAT8-F1
#
_cell.length_a   1.000
_cell.length_b   1.000
_cell.length_c   1.000
_cell.angle_alpha   90.00
_cell.angle_beta   90.00
_cell.angle_gamma   90.00
#
_symmetry.space_group_name_H-M   'P 1'
#
loop_
_entity.id
_entity.type
_entity.pdbx_description
1 polymer ?
#
loop_
_entity_poly.entity_id
_entity_poly.type
_entity_poly.pdbx_seq_one_letter_code
_entity_poly.pdbx_strand_id
1 'polypeptide(L)'
;DLFWRSEPGVKLGYDGDDWERAFALMKALDFDLAIDDLRRSAELLRGRDDCNGRVASLGYCMGGVLSYLLAANSGVDAAVCYYPGSIEKRLDQADKIKCPTLFHFAEEDDH
;
A
#
# COMPACT_ATOMS: atom_id res chain seq x y z
N ASP A 1 8.52 -4.97 -5.18
CA ASP A 1 8.94 -3.76 -5.89
C ASP A 1 7.68 -3.15 -6.47
N LEU A 2 7.32 -1.93 -6.07
CA LEU A 2 6.04 -1.31 -6.46
C LEU A 2 6.11 -0.68 -7.86
N PHE A 3 7.29 -0.18 -8.25
CA PHE A 3 7.48 0.54 -9.51
C PHE A 3 8.03 -0.35 -10.62
N TRP A 4 8.04 -1.67 -10.42
CA TRP A 4 8.69 -2.62 -11.31
C TRP A 4 8.22 -2.57 -12.78
N ARG A 5 7.01 -2.05 -13.05
CA ARG A 5 6.50 -1.84 -14.41
C ARG A 5 7.14 -0.64 -15.11
N SER A 6 7.41 0.41 -14.35
CA SER A 6 7.96 1.66 -14.85
C SER A 6 9.48 1.63 -14.82
N GLU A 7 10.04 1.24 -13.68
CA GLU A 7 11.48 1.16 -13.44
C GLU A 7 11.82 0.05 -12.42
N PRO A 8 12.16 -1.17 -12.90
CA PRO A 8 12.55 -2.27 -12.03
C PRO A 8 13.74 -1.96 -11.13
N GLY A 9 13.61 -2.26 -9.84
CA GLY A 9 14.69 -2.17 -8.87
C GLY A 9 15.09 -0.75 -8.49
N VAL A 10 14.22 0.24 -8.78
CA VAL A 10 14.48 1.64 -8.45
C VAL A 10 14.70 1.82 -6.93
N LYS A 11 15.72 2.61 -6.58
CA LYS A 11 16.04 3.01 -5.22
C LYS A 11 16.20 4.51 -5.20
N LEU A 12 15.43 5.19 -4.36
CA LEU A 12 15.37 6.65 -4.28
C LEU A 12 15.63 7.05 -2.83
N GLY A 13 16.41 8.11 -2.65
CA GLY A 13 16.50 8.83 -1.39
C GLY A 13 15.25 9.66 -1.10
N TYR A 14 15.27 10.36 0.04
CA TYR A 14 14.16 11.21 0.49
C TYR A 14 14.27 12.68 0.06
N ASP A 15 15.43 13.08 -0.49
CA ASP A 15 15.78 14.49 -0.69
C ASP A 15 16.24 14.75 -2.14
N GLY A 16 16.21 16.02 -2.54
CA GLY A 16 16.73 16.46 -3.83
C GLY A 16 16.04 15.82 -5.04
N ASP A 17 16.80 15.56 -6.10
CA ASP A 17 16.29 15.05 -7.39
C ASP A 17 15.53 13.71 -7.26
N ASP A 18 15.88 12.90 -6.26
CA ASP A 18 15.21 11.63 -6.00
C ASP A 18 13.76 11.83 -5.53
N TRP A 19 13.46 12.93 -4.83
CA TRP A 19 12.10 13.25 -4.39
C TRP A 19 11.18 13.56 -5.59
N GLU A 20 11.64 14.41 -6.51
CA GLU A 20 10.87 14.75 -7.72
C GLU A 20 10.61 13.50 -8.57
N ARG A 21 11.62 12.63 -8.66
CA ARG A 21 11.53 11.37 -9.37
C ARG A 21 10.57 10.39 -8.70
N ALA A 22 10.62 10.26 -7.38
CA ALA A 22 9.69 9.43 -6.61
C ALA A 22 8.24 9.91 -6.81
N PHE A 23 8.03 11.22 -6.78
CA PHE A 23 6.72 11.83 -7.00
C PHE A 23 6.21 11.58 -8.43
N ALA A 24 7.07 11.68 -9.44
CA ALA A 24 6.72 11.37 -10.82
C ALA A 24 6.32 9.89 -11.00
N LEU A 25 7.07 8.96 -10.40
CA LEU A 25 6.73 7.53 -10.41
C LEU A 25 5.41 7.25 -9.70
N MET A 26 5.19 7.85 -8.52
CA MET A 26 3.93 7.73 -7.78
C MET A 26 2.75 8.24 -8.60
N LYS A 27 2.88 9.40 -9.27
CA LYS A 27 1.80 9.97 -10.10
C LYS A 27 1.48 9.11 -11.32
N ALA A 28 2.48 8.41 -11.86
CA ALA A 28 2.32 7.49 -12.98
C ALA A 28 1.87 6.08 -12.55
N LEU A 29 1.85 5.77 -11.25
CA LEU A 29 1.47 4.46 -10.73
C LEU A 29 -0.03 4.21 -10.94
N ASP A 30 -0.34 3.11 -11.60
CA ASP A 30 -1.69 2.55 -11.62
C ASP A 30 -1.95 1.80 -10.30
N PHE A 31 -2.83 2.38 -9.48
CA PHE A 31 -3.15 1.84 -8.16
C PHE A 31 -3.87 0.49 -8.24
N ASP A 32 -4.72 0.27 -9.24
CA ASP A 32 -5.46 -0.99 -9.36
C ASP A 32 -4.51 -2.13 -9.72
N LEU A 33 -3.57 -1.89 -10.65
CA LEU A 33 -2.50 -2.84 -10.96
C LEU A 33 -1.58 -3.08 -9.77
N ALA A 34 -1.26 -2.03 -8.99
CA ALA A 34 -0.44 -2.17 -7.79
C ALA A 34 -1.14 -3.02 -6.72
N ILE A 35 -2.44 -2.84 -6.50
CA ILE A 35 -3.24 -3.66 -5.57
C ILE A 35 -3.28 -5.10 -6.03
N ASP A 36 -3.45 -5.36 -7.32
CA ASP A 36 -3.43 -6.72 -7.87
C ASP A 36 -2.09 -7.42 -7.66
N ASP A 37 -0.97 -6.72 -7.87
CA ASP A 37 0.37 -7.25 -7.58
C ASP A 37 0.56 -7.55 -6.08
N LEU A 38 0.07 -6.66 -5.22
CA LEU A 38 0.14 -6.85 -3.77
C LEU A 38 -0.73 -8.02 -3.30
N ARG A 39 -1.92 -8.19 -3.88
CA ARG A 39 -2.81 -9.34 -3.60
C ARG A 39 -2.13 -10.65 -3.98
N ARG A 40 -1.54 -10.74 -5.17
CA ARG A 40 -0.76 -11.91 -5.61
C ARG A 40 0.43 -12.17 -4.70
N SER A 41 1.09 -11.11 -4.23
CA SER A 41 2.19 -11.23 -3.27
C SER A 41 1.70 -11.81 -1.94
N ALA A 42 0.55 -11.39 -1.44
CA ALA A 42 -0.06 -11.94 -0.23
C ALA A 42 -0.49 -13.40 -0.40
N GLU A 43 -1.08 -13.77 -1.55
CA GLU A 43 -1.41 -15.16 -1.90
C GLU A 43 -0.18 -16.05 -1.94
N LEU A 44 0.91 -15.60 -2.57
CA LEU A 44 2.18 -16.30 -2.61
C LEU A 44 2.77 -16.49 -1.21
N LEU A 45 2.74 -15.46 -0.36
CA LEU A 45 3.21 -15.55 1.02
C LEU A 45 2.41 -16.58 1.82
N ARG A 46 1.08 -16.58 1.66
CA ARG A 46 0.19 -17.51 2.36
C ARG A 46 0.47 -18.98 2.03
N GLY A 47 0.94 -19.26 0.80
CA GLY A 47 1.24 -20.61 0.33
C GLY A 47 2.62 -21.15 0.72
N ARG A 48 3.44 -20.38 1.45
CA ARG A 48 4.77 -20.85 1.86
C ARG A 48 4.70 -21.75 3.09
N ASP A 49 5.57 -22.76 3.14
CA ASP A 49 5.66 -23.69 4.27
C ASP A 49 6.08 -23.02 5.59
N ASP A 50 6.75 -21.87 5.52
CA ASP A 50 7.15 -21.05 6.67
C ASP A 50 6.10 -20.01 7.07
N CYS A 51 4.93 -19.98 6.42
CA CYS A 51 3.80 -19.13 6.78
C CYS A 51 2.75 -19.94 7.55
N ASN A 52 2.19 -19.36 8.61
CA ASN A 52 1.08 -19.97 9.36
C ASN A 52 -0.29 -19.79 8.67
N GLY A 53 -0.31 -19.42 7.38
CA GLY A 53 -1.52 -19.17 6.60
C GLY A 53 -2.18 -17.80 6.83
N ARG A 54 -1.60 -16.93 7.67
CA ARG A 54 -2.08 -15.55 7.89
C ARG A 54 -1.09 -14.53 7.32
N VAL A 55 -1.62 -13.52 6.65
CA VAL A 55 -0.83 -12.42 6.05
C VAL A 55 -1.44 -11.09 6.46
N ALA A 56 -0.60 -10.15 6.93
CA ALA A 56 -1.02 -8.78 7.21
C ALA A 56 -0.28 -7.80 6.30
N SER A 57 -0.94 -6.69 5.96
CA SER A 57 -0.30 -5.54 5.31
C SER A 57 0.03 -4.46 6.33
N LEU A 58 1.15 -3.78 6.12
CA LEU A 58 1.52 -2.58 6.83
C LEU A 58 2.15 -1.62 5.83
N GLY A 59 1.77 -0.34 5.90
CA GLY A 59 2.37 0.66 5.05
C GLY A 59 2.23 2.09 5.55
N TYR A 60 3.09 2.95 5.00
CA TYR A 60 3.27 4.35 5.35
C TYR A 60 2.99 5.25 4.14
N CYS A 61 2.34 6.41 4.33
CA CYS A 61 2.04 7.36 3.24
C CYS A 61 1.27 6.65 2.10
N MET A 62 1.84 6.60 0.88
CA MET A 62 1.30 5.82 -0.24
C MET A 62 1.12 4.34 0.13
N GLY A 63 2.04 3.75 0.89
CA GLY A 63 1.90 2.38 1.40
C GLY A 63 0.73 2.22 2.38
N GLY A 64 0.37 3.27 3.11
CA GLY A 64 -0.77 3.29 4.02
C GLY A 64 -2.09 3.19 3.26
N VAL A 65 -2.25 3.99 2.19
CA VAL A 65 -3.44 3.89 1.33
C VAL A 65 -3.48 2.55 0.56
N LEU A 66 -2.33 2.01 0.14
CA LEU A 66 -2.27 0.66 -0.47
C LEU A 66 -2.66 -0.44 0.53
N SER A 67 -2.27 -0.32 1.80
CA SER A 67 -2.66 -1.26 2.86
C SER A 67 -4.17 -1.21 3.14
N TYR A 68 -4.75 0.00 3.16
CA TYR A 68 -6.20 0.22 3.23
C TYR A 68 -6.93 -0.44 2.06
N LEU A 69 -6.45 -0.23 0.83
CA LEU A 69 -7.07 -0.80 -0.36
C LEU A 69 -6.94 -2.33 -0.42
N LEU A 70 -5.86 -2.91 0.10
CA LEU A 70 -5.74 -4.36 0.28
C LEU A 70 -6.77 -4.92 1.28
N ALA A 71 -7.00 -4.20 2.39
CA ALA A 71 -8.01 -4.58 3.38
C ALA A 71 -9.44 -4.56 2.79
N ALA A 72 -9.71 -3.57 1.91
CA ALA A 72 -10.96 -3.44 1.16
C ALA A 72 -11.16 -4.53 0.10
N ASN A 73 -10.07 -5.01 -0.52
CA ASN A 73 -10.12 -6.00 -1.60
C ASN A 73 -9.79 -7.44 -1.15
N SER A 74 -9.91 -7.72 0.16
CA SER A 74 -9.70 -9.05 0.77
C SER A 74 -8.32 -9.67 0.51
N GLY A 75 -7.28 -8.85 0.34
CA GLY A 75 -5.92 -9.32 0.09
C GLY A 75 -5.19 -9.84 1.33
N VAL A 76 -5.67 -9.51 2.55
CA VAL A 76 -4.95 -9.74 3.82
C VAL A 76 -5.89 -10.02 4.99
N ASP A 77 -5.37 -10.66 6.03
CA ASP A 77 -6.07 -11.00 7.28
C ASP A 77 -6.10 -9.84 8.30
N ALA A 78 -5.21 -8.85 8.16
CA ALA A 78 -5.20 -7.60 8.92
C ALA A 78 -4.43 -6.53 8.16
N ALA A 79 -4.70 -5.26 8.45
CA ALA A 79 -3.98 -4.13 7.86
C ALA A 79 -3.63 -3.05 8.89
N VAL A 80 -2.46 -2.43 8.73
CA VAL A 80 -2.01 -1.28 9.53
C VAL A 80 -1.60 -0.15 8.59
N CYS A 81 -2.31 0.97 8.71
CA CYS A 81 -2.18 2.11 7.80
C CYS A 81 -1.63 3.31 8.57
N TYR A 82 -0.38 3.69 8.30
CA TYR A 82 0.24 4.89 8.86
C TYR A 82 0.11 6.05 7.88
N TYR A 83 -0.53 7.14 8.34
CA TYR A 83 -0.77 8.40 7.60
C TYR A 83 -1.08 8.13 6.13
N PRO A 84 -2.21 7.43 5.85
CA PRO A 84 -2.53 6.98 4.50
C PRO A 84 -2.83 8.18 3.60
N GLY A 85 -1.81 8.62 2.86
CA GLY A 85 -1.87 9.85 2.07
C GLY A 85 -2.98 9.82 1.03
N SER A 86 -3.71 10.93 0.91
CA SER A 86 -4.84 11.08 -0.01
C SER A 86 -5.97 10.03 0.16
N ILE A 87 -6.15 9.43 1.34
CA ILE A 87 -7.21 8.44 1.60
C ILE A 87 -8.63 9.01 1.39
N GLU A 88 -8.81 10.31 1.56
CA GLU A 88 -10.07 11.02 1.34
C GLU A 88 -10.60 10.84 -0.09
N LYS A 89 -9.71 10.58 -1.06
CA LYS A 89 -10.07 10.31 -2.47
C LYS A 89 -10.51 8.86 -2.73
N ARG A 90 -10.59 8.03 -1.69
CA ARG A 90 -10.88 6.59 -1.77
C ARG A 90 -11.84 6.11 -0.68
N LEU A 91 -12.58 7.02 -0.03
CA LEU A 91 -13.51 6.67 1.05
C LEU A 91 -14.67 5.76 0.60
N ASP A 92 -14.97 5.74 -0.70
CA ASP A 92 -15.93 4.82 -1.33
C ASP A 92 -15.54 3.34 -1.19
N GLN A 93 -14.29 3.05 -0.82
CA GLN A 93 -13.81 1.69 -0.56
C GLN A 93 -13.96 1.28 0.91
N ALA A 94 -14.34 2.18 1.83
CA ALA A 94 -14.32 1.92 3.27
C ALA A 94 -15.27 0.77 3.67
N ASP A 95 -16.48 0.77 3.11
CA ASP A 95 -17.49 -0.28 3.35
C ASP A 95 -17.07 -1.67 2.80
N LYS A 96 -16.00 -1.72 2.01
CA LYS A 96 -15.47 -2.97 1.47
C LYS A 96 -14.45 -3.62 2.39
N ILE A 97 -13.92 -2.94 3.42
CA ILE A 97 -12.96 -3.53 4.38
C ILE A 97 -13.52 -4.84 4.94
N LYS A 98 -12.78 -5.94 4.79
CA LYS A 98 -13.18 -7.29 5.25
C LYS A 98 -12.37 -7.83 6.42
N CYS A 99 -11.39 -7.07 6.92
CA CYS A 99 -10.51 -7.52 8.00
C CYS A 99 -10.23 -6.40 9.03
N PRO A 100 -9.78 -6.75 10.25
CA PRO A 100 -9.35 -5.75 11.22
C PRO A 100 -8.30 -4.82 10.64
N THR A 101 -8.59 -3.52 10.70
CA THR A 101 -7.73 -2.47 10.12
C THR A 101 -7.46 -1.40 11.17
N LEU A 102 -6.18 -1.12 11.42
CA LEU A 102 -5.74 -0.06 12.33
C LEU A 102 -5.22 1.12 11.51
N PHE A 103 -5.71 2.32 11.81
CA PHE A 103 -5.25 3.55 11.20
C PHE A 103 -4.51 4.40 12.22
N HIS A 104 -3.37 4.95 11.83
CA HIS A 104 -2.63 5.96 12.57
C HIS A 104 -2.64 7.24 11.76
N PHE A 105 -3.31 8.27 12.25
CA PHE A 105 -3.27 9.62 11.69
C PHE A 105 -2.41 10.50 12.59
N ALA A 106 -1.57 11.34 12.00
CA ALA A 106 -0.81 12.35 12.72
C ALA A 106 -1.63 13.65 12.80
N GLU A 107 -1.66 14.28 13.98
CA GLU A 107 -2.48 15.46 14.26
C GLU A 107 -2.07 16.68 13.40
N GLU A 108 -0.77 16.84 13.16
CA GLU A 108 -0.16 17.96 12.43
C GLU A 108 0.21 17.57 10.99
N ASP A 109 -0.50 16.61 10.39
CA ASP A 109 -0.28 16.20 9.00
C ASP A 109 -1.19 17.00 8.06
N ASP A 110 -0.60 17.93 7.32
CA ASP A 110 -1.29 18.77 6.34
C ASP A 110 -1.54 18.03 4.99
N HIS A 111 -1.18 16.75 4.88
CA HIS A 111 -1.06 16.01 3.60
C HIS A 111 -1.77 14.65 3.53
#